data_AF-L5JVI7-F1
#
_entry.id   AF-L5JVI7-F1
#
_cell.length_a   1.000
_cell.length_b   1.000
_cell.length_c   1.000
_cell.angle_alpha   90.00
_cell.angle_beta   90.00
_cell.angle_gamma   90.00
#
_symmetry.space_group_name_H-M   'P 1'
#
loop_
_entity.id
_entity.type
_entity.pdbx_description
1 polymer ?
#
loop_
_entity_poly.entity_id
_entity_poly.type
_entity_poly.pdbx_seq_one_letter_code
_entity_poly.pdbx_strand_id
1 'polypeptide(L)'
;MNGFLGSYECYGPVIPLWSRLMLSRLCHVKGVSYDFVDPCQQLCGSYHRMASKAFAFHYVKKRALFFVQDISTASALMDVSYKIYDQENQKIPIFVNTSAVPYSVRDKLEPEEMEQLKLTMNKRYDISQKALDLQMLRFDPGMADSSNSMADLVGLNIDIILNRRNCMAATLQIIEKNFPELLSLNLCNNKLYRLDGLSDLIQMAPTVKNLNLSRNELNSTWELRKMKGLKLEELWLDGNPLCSTFPDQSTYIWSVQNLFTLSGYLCTLGA
;
A
#
# COMPACT_ATOMS: atom_id res chain seq x y z
N MET A 1 5.81 -9.91 -62.63
CA MET A 1 5.74 -8.53 -62.11
C MET A 1 4.44 -8.38 -61.35
N ASN A 2 4.52 -7.69 -60.21
CA ASN A 2 3.46 -7.28 -59.27
C ASN A 2 2.92 -8.36 -58.32
N GLY A 3 3.57 -8.40 -57.16
CA GLY A 3 3.07 -9.04 -55.95
C GLY A 3 2.10 -8.15 -55.19
N PHE A 4 1.20 -8.81 -54.47
CA PHE A 4 0.46 -8.26 -53.34
C PHE A 4 0.80 -9.14 -52.14
N LEU A 5 1.78 -8.69 -51.34
CA LEU A 5 2.00 -9.18 -49.98
C LEU A 5 1.33 -8.16 -49.06
N GLY A 6 0.07 -8.42 -48.73
CA GLY A 6 -0.59 -7.77 -47.60
C GLY A 6 0.01 -8.34 -46.32
N SER A 7 0.91 -7.60 -45.70
CA SER A 7 1.37 -7.83 -44.34
C SER A 7 0.20 -7.57 -43.39
N TYR A 8 -0.42 -8.63 -42.90
CA TYR A 8 -1.26 -8.56 -41.71
C TYR A 8 -0.35 -8.28 -40.52
N GLU A 9 -0.20 -7.00 -40.17
CA GLU A 9 0.33 -6.59 -38.87
C GLU A 9 -0.69 -7.01 -37.80
N CYS A 10 -0.47 -8.17 -37.20
CA CYS A 10 -1.15 -8.54 -35.98
C CYS A 10 -0.61 -7.65 -34.84
N TYR A 11 -1.27 -6.53 -34.57
CA TYR A 11 -1.20 -5.85 -33.29
C TYR A 11 -1.80 -6.77 -32.22
N GLY A 12 -0.97 -7.66 -31.68
CA GLY A 12 -1.25 -8.41 -30.46
C GLY A 12 -1.14 -7.49 -29.24
N PRO A 13 -1.82 -7.81 -28.12
CA PRO A 13 -1.77 -6.98 -26.91
C PRO A 13 -0.33 -6.86 -26.44
N VAL A 14 0.11 -5.63 -26.18
CA VAL A 14 1.45 -5.31 -25.64
C VAL A 14 1.62 -6.08 -24.32
N ILE A 15 2.35 -7.19 -24.36
CA ILE A 15 2.64 -8.03 -23.19
C ILE A 15 3.60 -7.21 -22.30
N PRO A 16 3.26 -6.90 -21.04
CA PRO A 16 4.14 -6.10 -20.20
C PRO A 16 5.38 -6.94 -19.77
N LEU A 17 6.58 -6.39 -20.02
CA LEU A 17 7.91 -7.03 -20.01
C LEU A 17 8.51 -7.32 -18.62
N TRP A 18 7.74 -7.80 -17.65
CA TRP A 18 8.26 -8.00 -16.29
C TRP A 18 9.02 -9.33 -16.12
N SER A 19 10.12 -9.28 -15.38
CA SER A 19 10.87 -10.46 -14.95
C SER A 19 10.97 -10.53 -13.44
N ARG A 20 10.64 -11.68 -12.85
CA ARG A 20 10.86 -12.00 -11.44
C ARG A 20 12.24 -12.63 -11.28
N LEU A 21 13.04 -12.03 -10.41
CA LEU A 21 14.35 -12.56 -10.05
C LEU A 21 14.32 -13.24 -8.69
N MET A 22 15.10 -14.30 -8.60
CA MET A 22 15.35 -15.03 -7.36
C MET A 22 16.86 -15.20 -7.20
N LEU A 23 17.38 -14.67 -6.09
CA LEU A 23 18.74 -14.91 -5.66
C LEU A 23 18.71 -15.89 -4.50
N SER A 24 19.45 -16.98 -4.62
CA SER A 24 19.57 -17.96 -3.53
C SER A 24 20.82 -17.72 -2.70
N ARG A 25 20.79 -18.07 -1.41
CA ARG A 25 21.97 -18.00 -0.51
C ARG A 25 22.48 -16.60 -0.21
N LEU A 26 21.61 -15.58 -0.19
CA LEU A 26 21.97 -14.21 0.19
C LEU A 26 22.26 -14.00 1.69
N CYS A 27 22.24 -15.07 2.47
CA CYS A 27 22.71 -15.05 3.85
C CYS A 27 24.24 -14.97 3.79
N HIS A 28 24.76 -13.76 3.98
CA HIS A 28 26.18 -13.41 4.12
C HIS A 28 26.95 -13.30 2.79
N VAL A 29 26.89 -12.10 2.19
CA VAL A 29 27.80 -11.65 1.10
C VAL A 29 29.03 -10.96 1.74
N LYS A 30 30.24 -11.22 1.22
CA LYS A 30 31.50 -10.69 1.77
C LYS A 30 31.58 -9.17 1.53
N GLY A 31 31.73 -8.39 2.60
CA GLY A 31 31.81 -6.92 2.54
C GLY A 31 30.46 -6.17 2.69
N VAL A 32 29.37 -6.87 3.02
CA VAL A 32 28.03 -6.27 3.22
C VAL A 32 27.70 -6.21 4.71
N SER A 33 27.57 -4.99 5.27
CA SER A 33 27.00 -4.80 6.61
C SER A 33 25.48 -4.98 6.53
N TYR A 34 24.89 -5.76 7.45
CA TYR A 34 23.46 -6.01 7.54
C TYR A 34 22.70 -4.91 8.32
N ASP A 35 23.22 -3.69 8.30
CA ASP A 35 22.56 -2.51 8.87
C ASP A 35 21.73 -1.82 7.79
N PHE A 36 20.43 -2.11 7.73
CA PHE A 36 19.35 -1.34 7.07
C PHE A 36 19.63 -0.70 5.69
N VAL A 37 20.49 -1.32 4.88
CA VAL A 37 20.71 -0.94 3.48
C VAL A 37 20.41 -2.14 2.61
N ASP A 38 19.51 -1.94 1.66
CA ASP A 38 19.00 -2.92 0.72
C ASP A 38 20.15 -3.76 0.12
N PRO A 39 20.21 -5.09 0.34
CA PRO A 39 21.27 -5.93 -0.23
C PRO A 39 21.33 -5.84 -1.76
N CYS A 40 20.24 -5.43 -2.43
CA CYS A 40 20.26 -5.04 -3.82
C CYS A 40 21.11 -3.80 -4.10
N GLN A 41 21.12 -2.77 -3.24
CA GLN A 41 22.00 -1.59 -3.40
C GLN A 41 23.49 -1.94 -3.37
N GLN A 42 23.90 -2.90 -2.54
CA GLN A 42 25.32 -3.31 -2.46
C GLN A 42 25.70 -4.41 -3.47
N LEU A 43 24.81 -5.34 -3.81
CA LEU A 43 25.01 -6.23 -4.98
C LEU A 43 25.12 -5.42 -6.28
N CYS A 44 24.38 -4.32 -6.37
CA CYS A 44 24.48 -3.34 -7.45
C CYS A 44 25.52 -2.25 -7.18
N GLY A 45 26.33 -2.34 -6.11
CA GLY A 45 27.38 -1.37 -5.81
C GLY A 45 28.43 -1.28 -6.92
N SER A 46 28.73 -2.42 -7.56
CA SER A 46 29.56 -2.50 -8.78
C SER A 46 28.82 -2.15 -10.08
N TYR A 47 27.48 -2.05 -10.03
CA TYR A 47 26.57 -1.81 -11.15
C TYR A 47 25.52 -0.77 -10.77
N HIS A 48 25.99 0.43 -10.39
CA HIS A 48 25.23 1.54 -9.81
C HIS A 48 23.96 1.95 -10.58
N ARG A 49 23.79 1.49 -11.82
CA ARG A 49 22.63 1.75 -12.69
C ARG A 49 21.45 0.79 -12.49
N MET A 50 21.62 -0.30 -11.73
CA MET A 50 20.66 -1.41 -11.64
C MET A 50 19.84 -1.44 -10.34
N ALA A 51 20.38 -0.91 -9.23
CA ALA A 51 19.70 -0.88 -7.92
C ALA A 51 18.37 -0.11 -7.96
N SER A 52 18.28 0.92 -8.81
CA SER A 52 17.13 1.80 -8.95
C SER A 52 15.93 1.18 -9.68
N LYS A 53 16.02 -0.09 -10.12
CA LYS A 53 14.98 -0.77 -10.92
C LYS A 53 14.44 -2.07 -10.30
N ALA A 54 14.76 -2.36 -9.04
CA ALA A 54 14.21 -3.50 -8.33
C ALA A 54 12.87 -3.14 -7.65
N PHE A 55 11.81 -3.90 -7.92
CA PHE A 55 10.48 -3.70 -7.37
C PHE A 55 10.07 -4.86 -6.46
N ALA A 56 9.30 -4.55 -5.41
CA ALA A 56 8.75 -5.51 -4.44
C ALA A 56 9.80 -6.49 -3.89
N PHE A 57 10.94 -5.96 -3.44
CA PHE A 57 12.00 -6.76 -2.82
C PHE A 57 11.50 -7.38 -1.51
N HIS A 58 11.64 -8.70 -1.37
CA HIS A 58 11.29 -9.41 -0.15
C HIS A 58 12.10 -10.70 0.01
N TYR A 59 12.23 -11.18 1.25
CA TYR A 59 12.86 -12.46 1.56
C TYR A 59 11.83 -13.57 1.72
N VAL A 60 12.09 -14.73 1.10
CA VAL A 60 11.34 -15.97 1.34
C VAL A 60 12.32 -17.09 1.67
N LYS A 61 12.41 -17.44 2.96
CA LYS A 61 13.47 -18.32 3.51
C LYS A 61 14.85 -17.70 3.23
N LYS A 62 15.83 -18.48 2.76
CA LYS A 62 17.19 -18.01 2.41
C LYS A 62 17.31 -17.47 0.98
N ARG A 63 16.26 -16.82 0.47
CA ARG A 63 16.20 -16.33 -0.92
C ARG A 63 15.67 -14.90 -0.93
N ALA A 64 16.30 -14.04 -1.71
CA ALA A 64 15.77 -12.72 -2.02
C ALA A 64 15.02 -12.77 -3.35
N LEU A 65 13.88 -12.10 -3.39
CA LEU A 65 13.00 -12.04 -4.54
C LEU A 65 12.66 -10.59 -4.83
N PHE A 66 12.76 -10.21 -6.10
CA PHE A 66 12.36 -8.89 -6.59
C PHE A 66 11.96 -8.98 -8.06
N PHE A 67 11.45 -7.88 -8.60
CA PHE A 67 11.03 -7.78 -9.99
C PHE A 67 11.79 -6.67 -10.71
N VAL A 68 11.99 -6.83 -12.00
CA VAL A 68 12.52 -5.79 -12.91
C VAL A 68 11.60 -5.66 -14.11
N GLN A 69 11.49 -4.44 -14.64
CA GLN A 69 10.58 -4.11 -15.73
C GLN A 69 11.19 -4.31 -17.13
N ASP A 70 12.52 -4.30 -17.25
CA ASP A 70 13.21 -4.30 -18.54
C ASP A 70 13.91 -5.63 -18.81
N ILE A 71 13.71 -6.20 -20.01
CA ILE A 71 14.44 -7.39 -20.46
C ILE A 71 15.96 -7.17 -20.39
N SER A 72 16.45 -5.99 -20.80
CA SER A 72 17.89 -5.68 -20.78
C SER A 72 18.49 -5.77 -19.38
N THR A 73 17.73 -5.36 -18.36
CA THR A 73 18.13 -5.46 -16.95
C THR A 73 18.11 -6.92 -16.49
N ALA A 74 17.08 -7.67 -16.90
CA ALA A 74 16.95 -9.10 -16.59
C ALA A 74 18.09 -9.94 -17.22
N SER A 75 18.42 -9.68 -18.50
CA SER A 75 19.54 -10.31 -19.20
C SER A 75 20.89 -9.96 -18.56
N ALA A 76 21.12 -8.69 -18.23
CA ALA A 76 22.34 -8.29 -17.54
C ALA A 76 22.49 -9.01 -16.18
N LEU A 77 21.41 -9.22 -15.43
CA LEU A 77 21.43 -9.97 -14.18
C LEU A 77 21.70 -11.47 -14.40
N MET A 78 21.18 -12.04 -15.48
CA MET A 78 21.48 -13.42 -15.87
C MET A 78 22.96 -13.60 -16.23
N ASP A 79 23.56 -12.63 -16.93
CA ASP A 79 24.97 -12.68 -17.33
C ASP A 79 25.95 -12.64 -16.15
N VAL A 80 25.51 -12.09 -15.01
CA VAL A 80 26.30 -12.01 -13.77
C VAL A 80 26.04 -13.22 -12.85
N SER A 81 25.08 -14.08 -13.20
CA SER A 81 24.82 -15.34 -12.49
C SER A 81 26.10 -16.18 -12.38
N TYR A 82 26.36 -16.74 -11.20
CA TYR A 82 27.58 -17.50 -10.88
C TYR A 82 28.91 -16.74 -10.94
N LYS A 83 28.91 -15.42 -11.18
CA LYS A 83 30.09 -14.55 -11.10
C LYS A 83 30.24 -13.87 -9.73
N ILE A 84 29.17 -13.87 -8.93
CA ILE A 84 29.14 -13.33 -7.57
C ILE A 84 29.41 -14.47 -6.58
N TYR A 85 30.20 -14.19 -5.55
CA TYR A 85 30.54 -15.15 -4.50
C TYR A 85 30.02 -14.68 -3.14
N ASP A 86 29.60 -15.63 -2.30
CA ASP A 86 29.22 -15.38 -0.90
C ASP A 86 30.45 -15.35 0.04
N GLN A 87 30.21 -15.18 1.35
CA GLN A 87 31.28 -15.16 2.36
C GLN A 87 32.07 -16.47 2.44
N GLU A 88 31.43 -17.59 2.09
CA GLU A 88 32.01 -18.94 2.06
C GLU A 88 32.68 -19.25 0.71
N ASN A 89 32.83 -18.25 -0.17
CA ASN A 89 33.43 -18.37 -1.49
C ASN A 89 32.65 -19.32 -2.44
N GLN A 90 31.34 -19.45 -2.23
CA GLN A 90 30.44 -20.19 -3.11
C GLN A 90 29.76 -19.23 -4.10
N LYS A 91 29.55 -19.71 -5.32
CA LYS A 91 28.90 -18.94 -6.38
C LYS A 91 27.41 -18.76 -6.09
N ILE A 92 26.93 -17.52 -6.21
CA ILE A 92 25.53 -17.17 -6.04
C ILE A 92 24.81 -17.32 -7.39
N PRO A 93 23.85 -18.25 -7.53
CA PRO A 93 23.04 -18.33 -8.73
C PRO A 93 21.92 -17.28 -8.68
N ILE A 94 21.73 -16.64 -9.84
CA ILE A 94 20.63 -15.72 -10.12
C ILE A 94 19.68 -16.43 -11.09
N PHE A 95 18.41 -16.53 -10.71
CA PHE A 95 17.37 -17.10 -11.55
C PHE A 95 16.45 -15.97 -12.03
N VAL A 96 16.17 -15.96 -13.33
CA VAL A 96 15.30 -14.97 -13.98
C VAL A 96 14.12 -15.71 -14.61
N ASN A 97 12.91 -15.36 -14.22
CA ASN A 97 11.69 -15.89 -14.80
C ASN A 97 10.84 -14.75 -15.35
N THR A 98 10.18 -14.94 -16.49
CA THR A 98 9.12 -14.02 -16.94
C THR A 98 7.99 -13.99 -15.92
N SER A 99 7.38 -12.83 -15.74
CA SER A 99 6.32 -12.62 -14.76
C SER A 99 5.27 -11.67 -15.29
N ALA A 100 4.04 -11.80 -14.78
CA ALA A 100 3.08 -10.71 -14.86
C ALA A 100 3.58 -9.48 -14.07
N VAL A 101 3.03 -8.31 -14.38
CA VAL A 101 3.29 -7.06 -13.66
C VAL A 101 3.11 -7.30 -12.15
N PRO A 102 4.08 -6.93 -11.30
CA PRO A 102 3.94 -7.05 -9.86
C PRO A 102 2.73 -6.24 -9.38
N TYR A 103 1.96 -6.77 -8.42
CA TYR A 103 0.83 -6.04 -7.84
C TYR A 103 1.20 -4.63 -7.34
N SER A 104 2.41 -4.46 -6.79
CA SER A 104 2.93 -3.16 -6.34
C SER A 104 3.05 -2.11 -7.45
N VAL A 105 3.08 -2.55 -8.71
CA VAL A 105 3.18 -1.67 -9.88
C VAL A 105 1.88 -1.64 -10.66
N ARG A 106 1.23 -2.80 -10.82
CA ARG A 106 -0.08 -2.94 -11.48
C ARG A 106 -1.15 -2.13 -10.78
N ASP A 107 -1.14 -2.12 -9.45
CA ASP A 107 -2.19 -1.49 -8.67
C ASP A 107 -1.81 -0.04 -8.31
N LYS A 108 -0.75 0.56 -8.87
CA LYS A 108 -0.47 1.97 -8.59
C LYS A 108 -1.60 2.82 -9.21
N LEU A 109 -2.17 3.75 -8.44
CA LEU A 109 -3.15 4.69 -8.99
C LEU A 109 -2.49 5.54 -10.08
N GLU A 110 -3.19 5.69 -11.20
CA GLU A 110 -2.76 6.56 -12.28
C GLU A 110 -2.79 8.03 -11.83
N PRO A 111 -1.98 8.92 -12.43
CA PRO A 111 -1.91 10.33 -12.02
C PRO A 111 -3.27 11.04 -12.01
N GLU A 112 -4.15 10.70 -12.96
CA GLU A 112 -5.50 11.24 -13.03
C GLU A 112 -6.36 10.75 -11.85
N GLU A 113 -6.29 9.47 -11.51
CA GLU A 113 -6.99 8.91 -10.34
C GLU A 113 -6.49 9.52 -9.03
N MET A 114 -5.19 9.80 -8.94
CA MET A 114 -4.57 10.46 -7.79
C MET A 114 -5.09 11.89 -7.61
N GLU A 115 -5.16 12.69 -8.68
CA GLU A 115 -5.71 14.05 -8.59
C GLU A 115 -7.22 14.04 -8.29
N GLN A 116 -7.99 13.10 -8.83
CA GLN A 116 -9.41 12.97 -8.51
C GLN A 116 -9.66 12.56 -7.06
N LEU A 117 -8.87 11.61 -6.54
CA LEU A 117 -8.89 11.24 -5.12
C LEU A 117 -8.60 12.47 -4.24
N LYS A 118 -7.57 13.25 -4.59
CA LYS A 118 -7.21 14.46 -3.87
C LYS A 118 -8.30 15.54 -3.92
N LEU A 119 -8.92 15.77 -5.07
CA LEU A 119 -10.06 16.71 -5.19
C LEU A 119 -11.23 16.27 -4.31
N THR A 120 -11.55 14.98 -4.31
CA THR A 120 -12.60 14.40 -3.47
C THR A 120 -12.29 14.60 -1.98
N MET A 121 -11.06 14.30 -1.56
CA MET A 121 -10.62 14.50 -0.18
C MET A 121 -10.68 15.98 0.24
N ASN A 122 -10.31 16.91 -0.64
CA ASN A 122 -10.42 18.35 -0.36
C ASN A 122 -11.88 18.78 -0.14
N LYS A 123 -12.83 18.27 -0.94
CA LYS A 123 -14.27 18.56 -0.78
C LYS A 123 -14.81 18.04 0.55
N ARG A 124 -14.25 16.95 1.07
CA ARG A 124 -14.68 16.27 2.29
C ARG A 124 -13.86 16.64 3.53
N TYR A 125 -12.98 17.64 3.41
CA TYR A 125 -12.16 18.13 4.52
C TYR A 125 -12.83 19.34 5.19
N ASP A 126 -13.10 19.21 6.48
CA ASP A 126 -13.53 20.32 7.32
C ASP A 126 -12.30 21.00 7.94
N ILE A 127 -12.01 22.21 7.47
CA ILE A 127 -10.89 23.04 7.93
C ILE A 127 -11.05 23.43 9.40
N SER A 128 -12.28 23.66 9.87
CA SER A 128 -12.55 24.15 11.23
C SER A 128 -12.26 23.07 12.27
N GLN A 129 -12.67 21.84 11.98
CA GLN A 129 -12.46 20.68 12.86
C GLN A 129 -11.15 19.94 12.55
N LYS A 130 -10.45 20.31 11.47
CA LYS A 130 -9.32 19.57 10.92
C LYS A 130 -9.68 18.10 10.77
N ALA A 131 -10.84 17.85 10.18
CA ALA A 131 -11.46 16.53 10.08
C ALA A 131 -11.66 16.14 8.63
N LEU A 132 -11.24 14.93 8.26
CA LEU A 132 -11.40 14.40 6.92
C LEU A 132 -12.41 13.26 6.93
N ASP A 133 -13.50 13.43 6.18
CA ASP A 133 -14.53 12.41 6.06
C ASP A 133 -14.34 11.53 4.83
N LEU A 134 -13.92 10.28 5.01
CA LEU A 134 -13.81 9.29 3.93
C LEU A 134 -14.84 8.17 4.07
N GLN A 135 -15.95 8.42 4.77
CA GLN A 135 -17.02 7.44 4.89
C GLN A 135 -17.56 7.04 3.52
N MET A 136 -17.68 5.74 3.29
CA MET A 136 -18.20 5.17 2.03
C MET A 136 -17.53 5.78 0.78
N LEU A 137 -16.21 6.02 0.81
CA LEU A 137 -15.49 6.74 -0.26
C LEU A 137 -15.74 6.14 -1.65
N ARG A 138 -15.84 4.81 -1.73
CA ARG A 138 -16.15 4.08 -2.97
C ARG A 138 -17.49 4.49 -3.60
N PHE A 139 -18.46 4.84 -2.77
CA PHE A 139 -19.82 5.15 -3.19
C PHE A 139 -20.11 6.64 -3.14
N ASP A 140 -19.08 7.50 -3.05
CA ASP A 140 -19.26 8.94 -2.98
C ASP A 140 -20.07 9.43 -4.20
N PRO A 141 -21.35 9.78 -4.02
CA PRO A 141 -22.07 10.52 -5.03
C PRO A 141 -21.60 11.95 -4.82
N GLY A 142 -20.49 12.32 -5.48
CA GLY A 142 -19.92 13.65 -5.34
C GLY A 142 -21.03 14.68 -5.37
N MET A 143 -21.07 15.55 -4.35
CA MET A 143 -22.17 16.51 -4.15
C MET A 143 -22.52 17.16 -5.48
N ALA A 144 -23.66 16.77 -6.04
CA ALA A 144 -24.15 17.22 -7.33
C ALA A 144 -24.62 18.67 -7.18
N ASP A 145 -23.67 19.60 -7.07
CA ASP A 145 -23.94 20.99 -7.40
C ASP A 145 -24.09 21.05 -8.93
N SER A 146 -25.33 21.25 -9.34
CA SER A 146 -25.82 21.44 -10.71
C SER A 146 -25.15 22.58 -11.50
N SER A 147 -24.15 23.28 -10.95
CA SER A 147 -23.51 24.42 -11.62
C SER A 147 -22.12 24.16 -12.19
N ASN A 148 -21.42 23.07 -11.86
CA ASN A 148 -20.10 22.74 -12.45
C ASN A 148 -19.83 21.21 -12.45
N SER A 149 -20.26 20.49 -13.49
CA SER A 149 -19.94 19.07 -13.66
C SER A 149 -18.47 18.89 -14.04
N MET A 150 -17.59 18.85 -13.05
CA MET A 150 -16.22 18.37 -13.22
C MET A 150 -16.06 17.11 -12.36
N ALA A 151 -16.58 16.02 -12.92
CA ALA A 151 -16.10 14.64 -12.78
C ALA A 151 -15.93 14.07 -11.35
N ASP A 152 -16.91 13.27 -10.92
CA ASP A 152 -16.85 12.52 -9.65
C ASP A 152 -16.12 11.18 -9.81
N LEU A 153 -15.66 10.57 -8.71
CA LEU A 153 -15.04 9.22 -8.72
C LEU A 153 -15.96 8.18 -9.37
N VAL A 154 -17.26 8.22 -9.04
CA VAL A 154 -18.29 7.34 -9.63
C VAL A 154 -18.55 7.71 -11.10
N GLY A 155 -18.56 9.00 -11.43
CA GLY A 155 -18.77 9.49 -12.80
C GLY A 155 -17.62 9.18 -13.76
N LEU A 156 -16.40 9.04 -13.22
CA LEU A 156 -15.19 8.68 -13.97
C LEU A 156 -14.90 7.18 -13.96
N ASN A 157 -15.75 6.35 -13.34
CA ASN A 157 -15.53 4.91 -13.18
C ASN A 157 -14.21 4.59 -12.45
N ILE A 158 -13.78 5.46 -11.52
CA ILE A 158 -12.57 5.29 -10.71
C ILE A 158 -12.95 4.58 -9.40
N ASP A 159 -12.49 3.34 -9.26
CA ASP A 159 -12.83 2.48 -8.12
C ASP A 159 -11.79 2.58 -7.00
N ILE A 160 -11.95 3.56 -6.11
CA ILE A 160 -11.10 3.70 -4.92
C ILE A 160 -11.59 2.75 -3.81
N ILE A 161 -10.94 1.59 -3.71
CA ILE A 161 -11.22 0.60 -2.66
C ILE A 161 -10.14 0.69 -1.58
N LEU A 162 -10.44 1.36 -0.46
CA LEU A 162 -9.50 1.60 0.64
C LEU A 162 -8.94 0.33 1.29
N ASN A 163 -9.62 -0.81 1.15
CA ASN A 163 -9.08 -2.09 1.61
C ASN A 163 -7.90 -2.60 0.73
N ARG A 164 -7.71 -2.05 -0.48
CA ARG A 164 -6.52 -2.35 -1.29
C ARG A 164 -5.35 -1.46 -0.84
N ARG A 165 -4.17 -2.07 -0.67
CA ARG A 165 -3.01 -1.41 -0.06
C ARG A 165 -2.52 -0.19 -0.84
N ASN A 166 -2.57 -0.26 -2.17
CA ASN A 166 -2.26 0.85 -3.07
C ASN A 166 -3.20 2.05 -2.89
N CYS A 167 -4.52 1.81 -2.81
CA CYS A 167 -5.51 2.86 -2.60
C CYS A 167 -5.31 3.51 -1.24
N MET A 168 -5.15 2.71 -0.17
CA MET A 168 -4.84 3.23 1.16
C MET A 168 -3.54 4.04 1.18
N ALA A 169 -2.46 3.52 0.58
CA ALA A 169 -1.17 4.21 0.51
C ALA A 169 -1.29 5.55 -0.21
N ALA A 170 -2.04 5.61 -1.32
CA ALA A 170 -2.29 6.87 -2.03
C ALA A 170 -3.11 7.86 -1.18
N THR A 171 -4.16 7.38 -0.49
CA THR A 171 -4.93 8.20 0.45
C THR A 171 -4.05 8.77 1.55
N LEU A 172 -3.18 7.96 2.15
CA LEU A 172 -2.26 8.42 3.20
C LEU A 172 -1.20 9.39 2.66
N GLN A 173 -0.70 9.20 1.44
CA GLN A 173 0.22 10.16 0.78
C GLN A 173 -0.43 11.53 0.57
N ILE A 174 -1.71 11.55 0.18
CA ILE A 174 -2.45 12.80 0.08
C ILE A 174 -2.63 13.41 1.48
N ILE A 175 -2.96 12.62 2.51
CA ILE A 175 -3.08 13.13 3.88
C ILE A 175 -1.79 13.78 4.36
N GLU A 176 -0.67 13.09 4.25
CA GLU A 176 0.65 13.59 4.67
C GLU A 176 0.98 14.94 4.00
N LYS A 177 0.73 15.04 2.69
CA LYS A 177 1.11 16.20 1.88
C LYS A 177 0.13 17.38 2.00
N ASN A 178 -1.16 17.10 2.08
CA ASN A 178 -2.21 18.11 1.93
C ASN A 178 -2.92 18.45 3.25
N PHE A 179 -2.92 17.53 4.22
CA PHE A 179 -3.61 17.69 5.51
C PHE A 179 -2.67 17.40 6.69
N PRO A 180 -1.50 18.08 6.80
CA PRO A 180 -0.50 17.76 7.83
C PRO A 180 -1.00 17.99 9.27
N GLU A 181 -2.00 18.86 9.44
CA GLU A 181 -2.60 19.18 10.74
C GLU A 181 -3.86 18.35 11.04
N LEU A 182 -4.15 17.30 10.25
CA LEU A 182 -5.35 16.46 10.41
C LEU A 182 -5.46 15.91 11.85
N LEU A 183 -6.60 16.13 12.50
CA LEU A 183 -6.87 15.65 13.85
C LEU A 183 -7.87 14.49 13.86
N SER A 184 -8.83 14.49 12.93
CA SER A 184 -9.90 13.48 12.88
C SER A 184 -10.01 12.84 11.50
N LEU A 185 -10.04 11.51 11.46
CA LEU A 185 -10.16 10.72 10.23
C LEU A 185 -11.35 9.77 10.33
N ASN A 186 -12.32 9.92 9.42
CA ASN A 186 -13.47 9.02 9.33
C ASN A 186 -13.29 8.02 8.18
N LEU A 187 -13.22 6.73 8.50
CA LEU A 187 -13.14 5.60 7.57
C LEU A 187 -14.36 4.67 7.71
N CYS A 188 -15.46 5.17 8.25
CA CYS A 188 -16.69 4.42 8.45
C CYS A 188 -17.19 3.77 7.15
N ASN A 189 -17.67 2.52 7.24
CA ASN A 189 -18.36 1.84 6.14
C ASN A 189 -17.57 1.76 4.82
N ASN A 190 -16.30 1.36 4.90
CA ASN A 190 -15.42 1.15 3.75
C ASN A 190 -15.05 -0.33 3.51
N LYS A 191 -15.71 -1.26 4.22
CA LYS A 191 -15.44 -2.72 4.16
C LYS A 191 -13.97 -3.07 4.43
N LEU A 192 -13.35 -2.35 5.36
CA LEU A 192 -11.98 -2.63 5.79
C LEU A 192 -11.96 -3.92 6.61
N TYR A 193 -11.19 -4.92 6.18
CA TYR A 193 -10.96 -6.15 6.96
C TYR A 193 -9.48 -6.37 7.31
N ARG A 194 -8.58 -5.57 6.71
CA ARG A 194 -7.14 -5.53 7.02
C ARG A 194 -6.66 -4.11 7.24
N LEU A 195 -5.83 -3.92 8.27
CA LEU A 195 -5.25 -2.62 8.64
C LEU A 195 -3.77 -2.48 8.31
N ASP A 196 -3.16 -3.44 7.59
CA ASP A 196 -1.74 -3.39 7.18
C ASP A 196 -1.37 -2.19 6.30
N GLY A 197 -2.35 -1.63 5.56
CA GLY A 197 -2.15 -0.39 4.80
C GLY A 197 -2.38 0.86 5.65
N LEU A 198 -3.26 0.78 6.64
CA LEU A 198 -3.59 1.91 7.51
C LEU A 198 -2.51 2.13 8.59
N SER A 199 -1.71 1.12 8.92
CA SER A 199 -0.63 1.24 9.92
C SER A 199 0.38 2.33 9.60
N ASP A 200 0.55 2.68 8.32
CA ASP A 200 1.47 3.73 7.88
C ASP A 200 1.01 5.13 8.36
N LEU A 201 -0.25 5.27 8.78
CA LEU A 201 -0.79 6.47 9.42
C LEU A 201 0.04 6.91 10.64
N ILE A 202 0.66 5.97 11.36
CA ILE A 202 1.54 6.26 12.51
C ILE A 202 2.66 7.22 12.12
N GLN A 203 3.20 7.08 10.90
CA GLN A 203 4.29 7.93 10.40
C GLN A 203 3.76 9.10 9.57
N MET A 204 2.74 8.84 8.74
CA MET A 204 2.26 9.79 7.74
C MET A 204 1.31 10.86 8.29
N ALA A 205 0.59 10.58 9.37
CA ALA A 205 -0.30 11.54 10.02
C ALA A 205 -0.30 11.34 11.55
N PRO A 206 0.84 11.58 12.23
CA PRO A 206 0.98 11.37 13.68
C PRO A 206 0.11 12.33 14.52
N THR A 207 -0.47 13.34 13.88
CA THR A 207 -1.38 14.34 14.45
C THR A 207 -2.80 13.83 14.66
N VAL A 208 -3.18 12.71 14.01
CA VAL A 208 -4.52 12.13 14.11
C VAL A 208 -4.75 11.61 15.53
N LYS A 209 -5.83 12.11 16.12
CA LYS A 209 -6.31 11.78 17.48
C LYS A 209 -7.63 11.02 17.44
N ASN A 210 -8.47 11.30 16.46
CA ASN A 210 -9.81 10.71 16.36
C ASN A 210 -9.88 9.83 15.12
N LEU A 211 -10.20 8.55 15.29
CA LEU A 211 -10.25 7.58 14.19
C LEU A 211 -11.54 6.77 14.21
N ASN A 212 -12.39 6.97 13.20
CA ASN A 212 -13.63 6.21 13.07
C ASN A 212 -13.45 5.04 12.09
N LEU A 213 -13.50 3.81 12.61
CA LEU A 213 -13.46 2.56 11.86
C LEU A 213 -14.78 1.77 11.96
N SER A 214 -15.87 2.40 12.38
CA SER A 214 -17.17 1.75 12.52
C SER A 214 -17.70 1.19 11.20
N ARG A 215 -18.59 0.19 11.28
CA ARG A 215 -19.27 -0.45 10.15
C ARG A 215 -18.32 -0.98 9.08
N ASN A 216 -17.14 -1.47 9.50
CA ASN A 216 -16.20 -2.17 8.64
C ASN A 216 -16.28 -3.69 8.89
N GLU A 217 -15.37 -4.47 8.32
CA GLU A 217 -15.35 -5.94 8.37
C GLU A 217 -14.17 -6.46 9.22
N LEU A 218 -13.79 -5.73 10.26
CA LEU A 218 -12.69 -6.12 11.14
C LEU A 218 -13.12 -7.28 12.06
N ASN A 219 -12.48 -8.44 11.90
CA ASN A 219 -12.88 -9.67 12.59
C ASN A 219 -12.08 -9.96 13.88
N SER A 220 -10.97 -9.26 14.12
CA SER A 220 -10.07 -9.57 15.25
C SER A 220 -9.32 -8.36 15.76
N THR A 221 -9.04 -8.35 17.07
CA THR A 221 -8.14 -7.38 17.71
C THR A 221 -6.70 -7.43 17.18
N TRP A 222 -6.32 -8.51 16.48
CA TRP A 222 -5.04 -8.58 15.78
C TRP A 222 -4.86 -7.45 14.75
N GLU A 223 -5.93 -7.06 14.06
CA GLU A 223 -5.86 -5.94 13.11
C GLU A 223 -5.56 -4.63 13.83
N LEU A 224 -6.18 -4.40 14.99
CA LEU A 224 -5.97 -3.20 15.79
C LEU A 224 -4.53 -3.11 16.33
N ARG A 225 -3.89 -4.25 16.66
CA ARG A 225 -2.49 -4.29 17.13
C ARG A 225 -1.51 -3.69 16.12
N LYS A 226 -1.82 -3.72 14.82
CA LYS A 226 -0.98 -3.14 13.76
C LYS A 226 -0.87 -1.62 13.88
N MET A 227 -1.80 -0.99 14.59
CA MET A 227 -1.87 0.45 14.77
C MET A 227 -1.42 0.92 16.17
N LYS A 228 -0.79 0.04 16.98
CA LYS A 228 -0.40 0.28 18.39
C LYS A 228 0.46 1.55 18.63
N GLY A 229 1.00 2.19 17.60
CA GLY A 229 1.73 3.45 17.70
C GLY A 229 0.88 4.73 17.68
N LEU A 230 -0.41 4.63 17.33
CA LEU A 230 -1.28 5.81 17.27
C LEU A 230 -1.67 6.30 18.66
N LYS A 231 -1.55 7.61 18.87
CA LYS A 231 -1.94 8.30 20.12
C LYS A 231 -3.37 8.84 19.98
N LEU A 232 -4.32 7.92 19.88
CA LEU A 232 -5.72 8.28 19.72
C LEU A 232 -6.31 8.80 21.04
N GLU A 233 -7.24 9.72 20.92
CA GLU A 233 -8.15 10.18 21.98
C GLU A 233 -9.51 9.51 21.79
N GLU A 234 -9.99 9.36 20.55
CA GLU A 234 -11.26 8.71 20.22
C GLU A 234 -11.10 7.62 19.14
N LEU A 235 -11.74 6.46 19.37
CA LEU A 235 -11.74 5.32 18.45
C LEU A 235 -13.13 4.68 18.39
N TRP A 236 -13.73 4.67 17.20
CA TRP A 236 -15.02 4.01 16.95
C TRP A 236 -14.84 2.69 16.21
N LEU A 237 -15.37 1.61 16.78
CA LEU A 237 -15.32 0.26 16.19
C LEU A 237 -16.70 -0.38 16.05
N ASP A 238 -17.76 0.35 16.40
CA ASP A 238 -19.13 -0.18 16.36
C ASP A 238 -19.49 -0.76 14.99
N GLY A 239 -20.30 -1.82 14.97
CA GLY A 239 -20.69 -2.51 13.73
C GLY A 239 -19.59 -3.33 13.04
N ASN A 240 -18.43 -3.54 13.67
CA ASN A 240 -17.44 -4.52 13.20
C ASN A 240 -17.70 -5.91 13.81
N PRO A 241 -17.45 -7.02 13.08
CA PRO A 241 -17.61 -8.37 13.62
C PRO A 241 -16.81 -8.65 14.89
N LEU A 242 -15.63 -8.04 15.06
CA LEU A 242 -14.80 -8.21 16.28
C LEU A 242 -15.56 -7.84 17.55
N CYS A 243 -16.53 -6.93 17.50
CA CYS A 243 -17.27 -6.50 18.69
C CYS A 243 -18.08 -7.65 19.30
N SER A 244 -18.53 -8.60 18.48
CA SER A 244 -19.24 -9.80 18.93
C SER A 244 -18.34 -10.86 19.58
N THR A 245 -17.02 -10.68 19.53
CA THR A 245 -16.06 -11.64 20.11
C THR A 245 -15.86 -11.44 21.61
N PHE A 246 -16.38 -10.35 22.18
CA PHE A 246 -16.23 -10.03 23.60
C PHE A 246 -17.47 -10.46 24.40
N PRO A 247 -17.28 -11.04 25.60
CA PRO A 247 -18.39 -11.52 26.42
C PRO A 247 -19.22 -10.38 27.02
N ASP A 248 -18.59 -9.23 27.27
CA ASP A 248 -19.20 -8.07 27.88
C ASP A 248 -18.45 -6.77 27.51
N GLN A 249 -19.09 -5.64 27.77
CA GLN A 249 -18.57 -4.31 27.45
C GLN A 249 -17.30 -3.95 28.22
N SER A 250 -17.15 -4.40 29.47
CA SER A 250 -15.95 -4.12 30.28
C SER A 250 -14.74 -4.82 29.69
N THR A 251 -14.89 -6.09 29.31
CA THR A 251 -13.83 -6.87 28.64
C THR A 251 -13.45 -6.25 27.29
N TYR A 252 -14.43 -5.76 26.52
CA TYR A 252 -14.19 -5.02 25.28
C TYR A 252 -13.37 -3.75 25.51
N ILE A 253 -13.81 -2.87 26.41
CA ILE A 253 -13.15 -1.59 26.71
C ILE A 253 -11.72 -1.85 27.18
N TRP A 254 -11.53 -2.76 28.13
CA TRP A 254 -10.21 -3.10 28.67
C TRP A 254 -9.27 -3.64 27.58
N SER A 255 -9.78 -4.49 26.69
CA SER A 255 -8.98 -5.06 25.60
C SER A 255 -8.53 -3.99 24.60
N VAL A 256 -9.41 -3.06 24.24
CA VAL A 256 -9.08 -1.98 23.29
C VAL A 256 -8.16 -0.93 23.93
N GLN A 257 -8.40 -0.54 25.18
CA GLN A 257 -7.54 0.39 25.93
C GLN A 257 -6.14 -0.15 26.18
N ASN A 258 -5.94 -1.46 26.25
CA ASN A 258 -4.58 -2.01 26.35
C ASN A 258 -3.81 -1.97 25.03
N LEU A 259 -4.49 -1.78 23.89
CA LEU A 259 -3.86 -1.70 22.58
C LEU A 259 -3.36 -0.29 22.26
N PHE A 260 -4.11 0.73 22.68
CA PHE A 260 -3.79 2.13 22.47
C PHE A 260 -3.74 2.76 23.85
N THR A 261 -2.66 3.46 24.21
CA THR A 261 -2.59 4.19 25.49
C THR A 261 -3.53 5.40 25.48
N LEU A 262 -4.84 5.17 25.36
CA LEU A 262 -5.89 6.19 25.23
C LEU A 262 -5.99 6.91 26.58
N SER A 263 -5.61 8.18 26.61
CA SER A 263 -5.83 9.05 27.77
C SER A 263 -7.18 9.75 27.64
N GLY A 264 -8.25 9.07 28.02
CA GLY A 264 -9.62 9.61 28.00
C GLY A 264 -10.61 8.64 27.34
N TYR A 265 -11.70 8.33 28.04
CA TYR A 265 -12.80 7.49 27.56
C TYR A 265 -13.50 8.20 26.37
N LEU A 266 -13.91 7.58 25.26
CA LEU A 266 -14.87 6.48 25.11
C LEU A 266 -14.68 5.79 23.75
N CYS A 267 -14.59 4.47 23.72
CA CYS A 267 -15.26 3.76 22.63
C CYS A 267 -16.76 3.98 22.85
N THR A 268 -17.35 4.99 22.21
CA THR A 268 -18.80 5.15 22.25
C THR A 268 -19.39 3.99 21.45
N LEU A 269 -20.10 3.09 22.15
CA LEU A 269 -21.14 2.30 21.52
C LEU A 269 -22.16 3.33 21.05
N GLY A 270 -22.32 3.46 19.73
CA GLY A 270 -23.49 4.13 19.19
C GLY A 270 -24.71 3.38 19.72
N ALA A 271 -25.56 4.10 20.46
CA ALA A 271 -26.92 3.64 20.75
C ALA A 271 -27.75 3.61 19.46
#